data_AF-A0A1I2FS86-F1
#
_entry.id   AF-A0A1I2FS86-F1
#
_cell.length_a   1.000
_cell.length_b   1.000
_cell.length_c   1.000
_cell.angle_alpha   90.00
_cell.angle_beta   90.00
_cell.angle_gamma   90.00
#
_symmetry.space_group_name_H-M   'P 1'
#
loop_
_entity.id
_entity.type
_entity.pdbx_description
1 polymer ?
#
loop_
_entity_poly.entity_id
_entity_poly.type
_entity_poly.pdbx_seq_one_letter_code
_entity_poly.pdbx_strand_id
1 'polypeptide(L)'
;MNRSVIIGILLLGLCVDGFGQLMSYRVLFGLTTQQPRQIVLRQWQQQAQTRYLVVNPQTLETAITALPPNGVKILSWSSLMQQLGQTPYGRAMRFEQQRDQNLQDAGIERTDKTERGFSLTIDLCPSTKPLTRSVFEQLIKAFEPEEKPIPVTITVTGLWMEKHPQDLAYLKNLVSLAELDITWVNHTYHHRYDPRLPLPVNFLLEPATNLNDEVLLNEQAMLKNGLKPSIFFRFPGLVSDKSVFDRVLAFGLLPIGSDAWLAKNEQPKQGSLVLIHANGNEPLGITDFINLIRQKSPYIRNKTWLLYDLPGSVAKEK
;
A
#
# COMPACT_ATOMS: atom_id res chain seq x y z
N MET A 1 61.21 -18.81 -27.78
CA MET A 1 60.43 -17.72 -27.16
C MET A 1 58.94 -18.05 -27.30
N ASN A 2 58.36 -18.80 -26.35
CA ASN A 2 56.91 -19.04 -26.33
C ASN A 2 56.32 -18.28 -25.14
N ARG A 3 55.59 -17.19 -25.44
CA ARG A 3 54.80 -16.46 -24.45
C ARG A 3 53.41 -17.12 -24.40
N SER A 4 53.17 -17.88 -23.34
CA SER A 4 51.84 -18.37 -22.99
C SER A 4 51.04 -17.22 -22.38
N VAL A 5 49.96 -16.81 -23.04
CA VAL A 5 48.99 -15.83 -22.52
C VAL A 5 48.01 -16.56 -21.60
N ILE A 6 48.02 -16.23 -20.31
CA ILE A 6 47.02 -16.69 -19.35
C ILE A 6 45.87 -15.69 -19.40
N ILE A 7 44.74 -16.10 -19.98
CA ILE A 7 43.47 -15.36 -19.89
C ILE A 7 42.80 -15.77 -18.57
N GLY A 8 42.85 -14.88 -17.58
CA GLY A 8 42.08 -15.02 -16.35
C GLY A 8 40.62 -14.71 -16.61
N ILE A 9 39.74 -15.71 -16.51
CA ILE A 9 38.29 -15.52 -16.51
C ILE A 9 37.89 -14.99 -15.14
N LEU A 10 37.54 -13.70 -15.09
CA LEU A 10 36.94 -13.06 -13.93
C LEU A 10 35.47 -13.48 -13.86
N LEU A 11 35.16 -14.50 -13.06
CA LEU A 11 33.79 -14.86 -12.71
C LEU A 11 33.22 -13.79 -11.78
N LEU A 12 32.55 -12.79 -12.37
CA LEU A 12 31.64 -11.90 -11.65
C LEU A 12 30.46 -12.73 -11.16
N GLY A 13 30.50 -13.09 -9.88
CA GLY A 13 29.36 -13.68 -9.18
C GLY A 13 28.20 -12.71 -9.18
N LEU A 14 27.24 -12.90 -10.08
CA LEU A 14 25.90 -12.35 -9.93
C LEU A 14 25.26 -13.06 -8.73
N CYS A 15 25.26 -12.41 -7.57
CA CYS A 15 24.32 -12.75 -6.51
C CYS A 15 22.92 -12.45 -7.04
N VAL A 16 22.33 -13.42 -7.72
CA VAL A 16 20.89 -13.47 -7.87
C VAL A 16 20.38 -13.76 -6.47
N ASP A 17 19.95 -12.72 -5.76
CA ASP A 17 19.12 -12.90 -4.57
C ASP A 17 17.80 -13.54 -5.05
N GLY A 18 17.84 -14.86 -5.19
CA GLY A 18 16.65 -15.66 -5.35
C GLY A 18 15.82 -15.44 -4.10
N PHE A 19 14.77 -14.63 -4.22
CA PHE A 19 13.72 -14.55 -3.21
C PHE A 19 13.22 -15.99 -2.99
N GLY A 20 13.67 -16.61 -1.90
CA GLY A 20 13.29 -17.97 -1.57
C GLY A 20 11.79 -18.09 -1.55
N GLN A 21 11.27 -19.24 -1.98
CA GLN A 21 9.83 -19.51 -2.02
C GLN A 21 9.19 -19.17 -0.66
N LEU A 22 8.17 -18.31 -0.67
CA LEU A 22 7.36 -18.06 0.52
C LEU A 22 6.48 -19.28 0.75
N MET A 23 6.65 -19.91 1.91
CA MET A 23 5.91 -21.10 2.30
C MET A 23 5.09 -20.82 3.55
N SER A 24 3.90 -21.44 3.62
CA SER A 24 3.02 -21.37 4.80
C SER A 24 2.69 -19.94 5.23
N TYR A 25 2.48 -19.04 4.28
CA TYR A 25 2.05 -17.67 4.53
C TYR A 25 0.67 -17.66 5.17
N ARG A 26 0.55 -17.05 6.35
CA ARG A 26 -0.71 -17.04 7.11
C ARG A 26 -0.86 -15.78 7.96
N VAL A 27 -2.10 -15.48 8.30
CA VAL A 27 -2.45 -14.53 9.35
C VAL A 27 -1.97 -15.07 10.69
N LEU A 28 -1.31 -14.21 11.47
CA LEU A 28 -0.92 -14.49 12.86
C LEU A 28 -1.05 -13.20 13.64
N PHE A 29 -1.85 -13.20 14.70
CA PHE A 29 -1.97 -12.06 15.61
C PHE A 29 -1.10 -12.26 16.85
N GLY A 30 -0.36 -11.23 17.21
CA GLY A 30 0.46 -11.25 18.40
C GLY A 30 1.18 -9.93 18.64
N LEU A 31 1.99 -9.92 19.69
CA LEU A 31 2.92 -8.84 19.97
C LEU A 31 4.34 -9.39 20.00
N THR A 32 5.30 -8.61 19.51
CA THR A 32 6.70 -8.92 19.77
C THR A 32 6.97 -8.86 21.27
N THR A 33 7.87 -9.71 21.75
CA THR A 33 8.24 -9.74 23.18
C THR A 33 9.25 -8.65 23.54
N GLN A 34 10.02 -8.18 22.56
CA GLN A 34 10.97 -7.08 22.72
C GLN A 34 10.27 -5.71 22.71
N GLN A 35 10.86 -4.74 23.41
CA GLN A 35 10.42 -3.35 23.41
C GLN A 35 11.17 -2.53 22.34
N PRO A 36 10.52 -1.55 21.69
CA PRO A 36 9.09 -1.27 21.76
C PRO A 36 8.27 -2.41 21.13
N ARG A 37 7.15 -2.80 21.78
CA ARG A 37 6.29 -3.88 21.26
C ARG A 37 5.70 -3.49 19.91
N GLN A 38 5.79 -4.41 18.95
CA GLN A 38 5.19 -4.31 17.63
C GLN A 38 4.07 -5.34 17.49
N ILE A 39 3.08 -5.03 16.66
CA ILE A 39 2.01 -5.95 16.30
C ILE A 39 2.55 -6.94 15.29
N VAL A 40 2.27 -8.22 15.44
CA VAL A 40 2.50 -9.23 14.40
C VAL A 40 1.18 -9.46 13.70
N LEU A 41 1.18 -9.38 12.35
CA LEU A 41 -0.01 -9.62 11.52
C LEU A 41 0.11 -10.85 10.62
N ARG A 42 1.34 -11.22 10.23
CA ARG A 42 1.61 -12.32 9.29
C ARG A 42 2.82 -13.10 9.73
N GLN A 43 2.84 -14.38 9.37
CA GLN A 43 3.98 -15.28 9.53
C GLN A 43 4.15 -16.12 8.26
N TRP A 44 5.39 -16.37 7.85
CA TRP A 44 5.72 -17.32 6.79
C TRP A 44 7.12 -17.93 7.00
N GLN A 45 7.45 -18.94 6.20
CA GLN A 45 8.80 -19.47 6.07
C GLN A 45 9.44 -18.96 4.78
N GLN A 46 10.69 -18.52 4.87
CA GLN A 46 11.49 -18.10 3.72
C GLN A 46 12.97 -18.36 4.01
N GLN A 47 13.69 -19.02 3.09
CA GLN A 47 15.11 -19.36 3.25
C GLN A 47 15.40 -20.07 4.60
N ALA A 48 14.56 -21.04 4.96
CA ALA A 48 14.61 -21.79 6.23
C ALA A 48 14.47 -20.95 7.52
N GLN A 49 14.07 -19.67 7.41
CA GLN A 49 13.79 -18.81 8.55
C GLN A 49 12.30 -18.46 8.64
N THR A 50 11.80 -18.39 9.86
CA THR A 50 10.47 -17.84 10.11
C THR A 50 10.54 -16.31 10.02
N ARG A 51 9.71 -15.74 9.15
CA ARG A 51 9.60 -14.31 8.92
C ARG A 51 8.23 -13.81 9.36
N TYR A 52 8.17 -12.53 9.72
CA TYR A 52 6.97 -11.86 10.21
C TYR A 52 6.80 -10.50 9.54
N LEU A 53 5.55 -10.14 9.28
CA LEU A 53 5.15 -8.76 9.00
C LEU A 53 4.72 -8.16 10.33
N VAL A 54 5.44 -7.13 10.76
CA VAL A 54 5.20 -6.43 12.01
C VAL A 54 4.80 -4.98 11.78
N VAL A 55 4.03 -4.41 12.70
CA VAL A 55 3.53 -3.03 12.63
C VAL A 55 3.91 -2.31 13.91
N ASN A 56 4.44 -1.10 13.78
CA ASN A 56 4.55 -0.20 14.92
C ASN A 56 3.15 0.34 15.27
N PRO A 57 2.61 0.05 16.47
CA PRO A 57 1.25 0.47 16.82
C PRO A 57 1.07 1.98 16.96
N GLN A 58 2.19 2.75 17.04
CA GLN A 58 2.21 4.20 17.18
C GLN A 58 2.41 4.92 15.83
N THR A 59 3.28 4.42 14.96
CA THR A 59 3.56 5.07 13.66
C THR A 59 2.82 4.44 12.49
N LEU A 60 2.20 3.28 12.69
CA LEU A 60 1.53 2.46 11.67
C LEU A 60 2.46 1.91 10.56
N GLU A 61 3.76 2.17 10.67
CA GLU A 61 4.76 1.65 9.74
C GLU A 61 4.92 0.15 9.89
N THR A 62 5.09 -0.53 8.75
CA THR A 62 5.36 -1.96 8.72
C THR A 62 6.85 -2.27 8.58
N ALA A 63 7.25 -3.45 9.03
CA ALA A 63 8.57 -4.02 8.82
C ALA A 63 8.50 -5.52 8.58
N ILE A 64 9.47 -6.05 7.85
CA ILE A 64 9.68 -7.50 7.71
C ILE A 64 10.83 -7.87 8.62
N THR A 65 10.62 -8.81 9.54
CA THR A 65 11.65 -9.21 10.50
C THR A 65 11.69 -10.72 10.71
N ALA A 66 12.85 -11.22 11.13
CA ALA A 66 13.00 -12.56 11.69
C ALA A 66 13.06 -12.42 13.21
N LEU A 67 12.30 -13.24 13.93
CA LEU A 67 12.23 -13.23 15.39
C LEU A 67 12.68 -14.59 15.93
N PRO A 68 13.26 -14.64 17.15
CA PRO A 68 13.58 -15.91 17.80
C PRO A 68 12.29 -16.72 18.06
N PRO A 69 12.38 -18.04 18.36
CA PRO A 69 11.21 -18.90 18.59
C PRO A 69 10.20 -18.37 19.62
N ASN A 70 10.66 -17.65 20.65
CA ASN A 70 9.82 -17.01 21.67
C ASN A 70 9.70 -15.48 21.49
N GLY A 71 9.98 -14.98 20.29
CA GLY A 71 9.98 -13.56 19.95
C GLY A 71 8.58 -12.98 19.76
N VAL A 72 7.55 -13.83 19.72
CA VAL A 72 6.15 -13.44 19.53
C VAL A 72 5.29 -14.04 20.64
N LYS A 73 4.54 -13.18 21.33
CA LYS A 73 3.40 -13.58 22.16
C LYS A 73 2.17 -13.62 21.27
N ILE A 74 1.74 -14.82 20.88
CA ILE A 74 0.52 -15.03 20.08
C ILE A 74 -0.71 -14.64 20.91
N LEU A 75 -1.65 -13.93 20.29
CA LEU A 75 -2.88 -13.45 20.90
C LEU A 75 -4.06 -13.69 19.98
N SER A 76 -5.27 -13.81 20.55
CA SER A 76 -6.48 -13.63 19.75
C SER A 76 -6.60 -12.19 19.28
N TRP A 77 -7.33 -11.97 18.18
CA TRP A 77 -7.63 -10.63 17.68
C TRP A 77 -8.25 -9.73 18.76
N SER A 78 -9.23 -10.27 19.52
CA SER A 78 -9.87 -9.55 20.63
C SER A 78 -8.89 -9.12 21.73
N SER A 79 -8.01 -10.03 22.17
CA SER A 79 -7.01 -9.77 23.20
C SER A 79 -5.95 -8.77 22.75
N LEU A 80 -5.60 -8.80 21.45
CA LEU A 80 -4.69 -7.83 20.83
C LEU A 80 -5.32 -6.44 20.84
N MET A 81 -6.56 -6.31 20.37
CA MET A 81 -7.28 -5.04 20.31
C MET A 81 -7.56 -4.42 21.69
N GLN A 82 -7.77 -5.23 22.72
CA GLN A 82 -7.86 -4.75 24.09
C GLN A 82 -6.57 -4.08 24.56
N GLN A 83 -5.41 -4.65 24.22
CA GLN A 83 -4.10 -4.11 24.61
C GLN A 83 -3.69 -2.89 23.79
N LEU A 84 -4.13 -2.81 22.53
CA LEU A 84 -3.78 -1.73 21.60
C LEU A 84 -4.78 -0.58 21.62
N GLY A 85 -5.85 -0.65 22.41
CA GLY A 85 -6.99 0.26 22.31
C GLY A 85 -6.69 1.76 22.45
N GLN A 86 -5.52 2.12 23.00
CA GLN A 86 -5.04 3.49 23.17
C GLN A 86 -3.95 3.89 22.17
N THR A 87 -3.45 2.96 21.36
CA THR A 87 -2.49 3.29 20.29
C THR A 87 -3.24 3.80 19.06
N PRO A 88 -2.60 4.61 18.20
CA PRO A 88 -3.17 5.02 16.93
C PRO A 88 -3.74 3.85 16.11
N TYR A 89 -3.02 2.72 16.01
CA TYR A 89 -3.55 1.53 15.33
C TYR A 89 -4.87 1.04 15.94
N GLY A 90 -4.91 0.89 17.27
CA GLY A 90 -6.11 0.39 17.93
C GLY A 90 -7.30 1.36 17.88
N ARG A 91 -7.04 2.68 17.88
CA ARG A 91 -8.07 3.70 17.69
C ARG A 91 -8.64 3.65 16.28
N ALA A 92 -7.80 3.64 15.26
CA ALA A 92 -8.22 3.57 13.85
C ALA A 92 -9.05 2.32 13.57
N MET A 93 -8.59 1.14 14.01
CA MET A 93 -9.34 -0.12 13.84
C MET A 93 -10.70 -0.08 14.55
N ARG A 94 -10.79 0.46 15.76
CA ARG A 94 -12.05 0.56 16.50
C ARG A 94 -13.02 1.52 15.82
N PHE A 95 -12.52 2.66 15.36
CA PHE A 95 -13.31 3.66 14.67
C PHE A 95 -13.93 3.09 13.40
N GLU A 96 -13.13 2.44 12.56
CA GLU A 96 -13.62 1.83 11.33
C GLU A 96 -14.55 0.63 11.58
N GLN A 97 -14.35 -0.13 12.65
CA GLN A 97 -15.26 -1.23 13.02
C GLN A 97 -16.68 -0.74 13.38
N GLN A 98 -16.80 0.47 13.94
CA GLN A 98 -18.06 1.05 14.38
C GLN A 98 -18.78 1.86 13.30
N ARG A 99 -18.07 2.19 12.21
CA ARG A 99 -18.61 2.99 11.12
C ARG A 99 -19.71 2.21 10.38
N ASP A 100 -20.86 2.85 10.19
CA ASP A 100 -21.87 2.40 9.24
C ASP A 100 -21.40 2.74 7.83
N GLN A 101 -21.48 1.77 6.91
CA GLN A 101 -20.76 1.84 5.64
C GLN A 101 -21.73 1.96 4.47
N ASN A 102 -21.49 2.99 3.65
CA ASN A 102 -22.05 3.06 2.31
C ASN A 102 -21.43 1.96 1.44
N LEU A 103 -22.15 1.54 0.40
CA LEU A 103 -21.65 0.54 -0.55
C LEU A 103 -20.38 0.99 -1.28
N GLN A 104 -20.20 2.30 -1.46
CA GLN A 104 -19.04 2.92 -2.10
C GLN A 104 -18.26 3.79 -1.10
N ASP A 105 -16.96 3.90 -1.36
CA ASP A 105 -15.99 4.77 -0.67
C ASP A 105 -15.78 4.45 0.81
N ALA A 106 -16.18 3.26 1.26
CA ALA A 106 -16.02 2.82 2.64
C ALA A 106 -14.55 2.85 3.12
N GLY A 107 -14.36 3.31 4.36
CA GLY A 107 -13.06 3.35 5.04
C GLY A 107 -12.59 4.78 5.33
N ILE A 108 -11.27 4.92 5.49
CA ILE A 108 -10.63 6.22 5.69
C ILE A 108 -10.64 6.97 4.36
N GLU A 109 -11.44 8.03 4.26
CA GLU A 109 -11.47 8.93 3.09
C GLU A 109 -10.73 10.25 3.38
N ARG A 110 -10.56 10.59 4.67
CA ARG A 110 -9.82 11.74 5.16
C ARG A 110 -9.02 11.42 6.41
N THR A 111 -7.89 12.09 6.56
CA THR A 111 -6.99 12.04 7.72
C THR A 111 -7.06 13.35 8.52
N ASP A 112 -5.95 13.76 9.14
CA ASP A 112 -5.82 14.99 9.91
C ASP A 112 -6.19 16.23 9.08
N LYS A 113 -7.34 16.82 9.41
CA LYS A 113 -7.89 18.02 8.75
C LYS A 113 -7.09 19.29 9.01
N THR A 114 -6.06 19.24 9.87
CA THR A 114 -5.12 20.35 10.07
C THR A 114 -3.95 20.31 9.09
N GLU A 115 -3.81 19.24 8.31
CA GLU A 115 -2.81 19.12 7.26
C GLU A 115 -3.02 20.17 6.17
N ARG A 116 -1.92 20.80 5.76
CA ARG A 116 -1.93 21.80 4.69
C ARG A 116 -1.68 21.11 3.36
N GLY A 117 -2.53 20.13 3.05
CA GLY A 117 -2.35 19.23 1.93
C GLY A 117 -3.25 18.01 2.00
N PHE A 118 -2.82 16.93 1.35
CA PHE A 118 -3.60 15.69 1.19
C PHE A 118 -2.64 14.50 0.98
N SER A 119 -3.15 13.28 1.15
CA SER A 119 -2.43 12.07 0.77
C SER A 119 -2.78 11.69 -0.66
N LEU A 120 -1.77 11.63 -1.54
CA LEU A 120 -1.96 11.13 -2.90
C LEU A 120 -2.01 9.61 -2.90
N THR A 121 -3.08 9.06 -3.46
CA THR A 121 -3.27 7.62 -3.64
C THR A 121 -3.40 7.27 -5.12
N ILE A 122 -2.70 6.22 -5.56
CA ILE A 122 -2.62 5.82 -6.97
C ILE A 122 -3.04 4.35 -7.09
N ASP A 123 -4.08 4.08 -7.88
CA ASP A 123 -4.57 2.72 -8.08
C ASP A 123 -3.95 2.09 -9.33
N LEU A 124 -3.28 0.96 -9.12
CA LEU A 124 -2.69 0.11 -10.15
C LEU A 124 -3.53 -1.18 -10.31
N CYS A 125 -4.76 -1.00 -10.80
CA CYS A 125 -5.66 -2.09 -11.18
C CYS A 125 -5.08 -2.89 -12.38
N PRO A 126 -5.56 -4.12 -12.64
CA PRO A 126 -5.13 -4.91 -13.79
C PRO A 126 -5.29 -4.10 -15.07
N SER A 127 -4.24 -4.07 -15.88
CA SER A 127 -4.20 -3.28 -17.11
C SER A 127 -3.32 -3.97 -18.13
N THR A 128 -3.60 -3.77 -19.41
CA THR A 128 -2.70 -4.14 -20.51
C THR A 128 -1.82 -2.97 -20.94
N LYS A 129 -2.11 -1.76 -20.47
CA LYS A 129 -1.37 -0.53 -20.80
C LYS A 129 -0.21 -0.33 -19.82
N PRO A 130 0.88 0.31 -20.27
CA PRO A 130 2.01 0.61 -19.39
C PRO A 130 1.64 1.61 -18.30
N LEU A 131 2.46 1.66 -17.26
CA LEU A 131 2.43 2.72 -16.26
C LEU A 131 2.58 4.10 -16.91
N THR A 132 1.75 5.06 -16.49
CA THR A 132 1.85 6.45 -16.92
C THR A 132 2.98 7.15 -16.17
N ARG A 133 4.24 6.85 -16.56
CA ARG A 133 5.46 7.33 -15.87
C ARG A 133 5.54 8.85 -15.74
N SER A 134 4.98 9.58 -16.70
CA SER A 134 4.92 11.05 -16.70
C SER A 134 4.20 11.64 -15.48
N VAL A 135 3.35 10.87 -14.77
CA VAL A 135 2.76 11.27 -13.50
C VAL A 135 3.84 11.44 -12.44
N PHE A 136 4.72 10.45 -12.29
CA PHE A 136 5.78 10.44 -11.28
C PHE A 136 6.86 11.46 -11.62
N GLU A 137 7.23 11.57 -12.90
CA GLU A 137 8.19 12.59 -13.36
C GLU A 137 7.70 14.02 -13.07
N GLN A 138 6.40 14.29 -13.26
CA GLN A 138 5.83 15.60 -12.99
C GLN A 138 5.61 15.85 -11.50
N LEU A 139 5.32 14.82 -10.71
CA LEU A 139 5.32 14.89 -9.26
C LEU A 139 6.69 15.31 -8.74
N ILE A 140 7.74 14.58 -9.13
CA ILE A 140 9.12 14.85 -8.73
C ILE A 140 9.50 16.30 -9.09
N LYS A 141 9.27 16.69 -10.36
CA LYS A 141 9.57 18.04 -10.83
C LYS A 141 8.82 19.15 -10.06
N ALA A 142 7.62 18.87 -9.55
CA ALA A 142 6.79 19.88 -8.92
C ALA A 142 7.07 20.06 -7.43
N PHE A 143 7.48 18.99 -6.74
CA PHE A 143 7.68 18.99 -5.29
C PHE A 143 9.16 19.10 -4.88
N GLU A 144 10.10 18.86 -5.78
CA GLU A 144 11.51 19.12 -5.50
C GLU A 144 11.91 20.59 -5.67
N PRO A 145 12.79 21.12 -4.80
CA PRO A 145 13.44 20.45 -3.66
C PRO A 145 12.67 20.53 -2.34
N GLU A 146 11.44 21.05 -2.34
CA GLU A 146 10.70 21.35 -1.11
C GLU A 146 10.31 20.10 -0.29
N GLU A 147 10.10 18.98 -0.97
CA GLU A 147 9.71 17.67 -0.44
C GLU A 147 10.44 16.54 -1.19
N LYS A 148 11.38 15.87 -0.51
CA LYS A 148 12.12 14.69 -1.01
C LYS A 148 12.53 13.79 0.18
N PRO A 149 12.26 12.47 0.16
CA PRO A 149 11.45 11.76 -0.84
C PRO A 149 9.98 12.22 -0.79
N ILE A 150 9.28 12.14 -1.92
CA ILE A 150 7.87 12.55 -2.01
C ILE A 150 6.97 11.40 -1.51
N PRO A 151 6.13 11.61 -0.50
CA PRO A 151 5.26 10.56 0.01
C PRO A 151 4.11 10.29 -0.96
N VAL A 152 3.97 9.04 -1.38
CA VAL A 152 2.85 8.58 -2.21
C VAL A 152 2.33 7.23 -1.72
N THR A 153 1.02 7.03 -1.85
CA THR A 153 0.39 5.75 -1.55
C THR A 153 0.05 5.06 -2.86
N ILE A 154 0.53 3.84 -3.08
CA ILE A 154 0.22 3.07 -4.29
C ILE A 154 -0.54 1.82 -3.88
N THR A 155 -1.78 1.70 -4.34
CA THR A 155 -2.58 0.49 -4.21
C THR A 155 -2.34 -0.38 -5.43
N VAL A 156 -1.92 -1.62 -5.22
CA VAL A 156 -1.42 -2.46 -6.32
C VAL A 156 -2.03 -3.84 -6.30
N THR A 157 -2.45 -4.29 -7.47
CA THR A 157 -3.04 -5.62 -7.65
C THR A 157 -2.00 -6.69 -7.95
N GLY A 158 -2.32 -7.94 -7.65
CA GLY A 158 -1.45 -9.08 -7.95
C GLY A 158 -1.19 -9.20 -9.44
N LEU A 159 -2.27 -9.18 -10.23
CA LEU A 159 -2.20 -9.28 -11.69
C LEU A 159 -1.47 -8.10 -12.34
N TRP A 160 -1.54 -6.88 -11.78
CA TRP A 160 -0.74 -5.77 -12.30
C TRP A 160 0.76 -6.03 -12.10
N MET A 161 1.19 -6.49 -10.91
CA MET A 161 2.59 -6.80 -10.64
C MET A 161 3.14 -7.90 -11.57
N GLU A 162 2.32 -8.93 -11.86
CA GLU A 162 2.70 -10.00 -12.79
C GLU A 162 2.87 -9.49 -14.22
N LYS A 163 1.97 -8.61 -14.66
CA LYS A 163 1.93 -8.14 -16.05
C LYS A 163 2.96 -7.05 -16.33
N HIS A 164 3.35 -6.27 -15.31
CA HIS A 164 4.16 -5.06 -15.45
C HIS A 164 5.48 -5.10 -14.65
N PRO A 165 6.32 -6.14 -14.78
CA PRO A 165 7.55 -6.25 -13.98
C PRO A 165 8.54 -5.10 -14.23
N GLN A 166 8.59 -4.55 -15.46
CA GLN A 166 9.47 -3.43 -15.79
C GLN A 166 9.00 -2.11 -15.18
N ASP A 167 7.69 -1.86 -15.13
CA ASP A 167 7.15 -0.66 -14.51
C ASP A 167 7.21 -0.75 -12.99
N LEU A 168 7.02 -1.95 -12.41
CA LEU A 168 7.27 -2.17 -11.00
C LEU A 168 8.74 -1.92 -10.64
N ALA A 169 9.68 -2.40 -11.46
CA ALA A 169 11.10 -2.13 -11.29
C ALA A 169 11.41 -0.62 -11.37
N TYR A 170 10.75 0.12 -12.27
CA TYR A 170 10.87 1.58 -12.36
C TYR A 170 10.43 2.27 -11.06
N LEU A 171 9.26 1.90 -10.50
CA LEU A 171 8.79 2.47 -9.23
C LEU A 171 9.73 2.14 -8.06
N LYS A 172 10.22 0.90 -7.98
CA LYS A 172 11.22 0.50 -6.98
C LYS A 172 12.53 1.27 -7.14
N ASN A 173 12.93 1.58 -8.36
CA ASN A 173 14.12 2.39 -8.62
C ASN A 173 13.95 3.82 -8.09
N LEU A 174 12.79 4.44 -8.30
CA LEU A 174 12.48 5.76 -7.72
C LEU A 174 12.57 5.76 -6.18
N VAL A 175 12.11 4.68 -5.53
CA VAL A 175 12.28 4.48 -4.08
C VAL A 175 13.76 4.36 -3.71
N SER A 176 14.53 3.55 -4.44
CA SER A 176 15.95 3.34 -4.14
C SER A 176 16.80 4.61 -4.30
N LEU A 177 16.37 5.53 -5.17
CA LEU A 177 16.98 6.84 -5.39
C LEU A 177 16.47 7.90 -4.42
N ALA A 178 15.60 7.55 -3.47
CA ALA A 178 14.92 8.47 -2.56
C ALA A 178 14.15 9.60 -3.28
N GLU A 179 13.65 9.33 -4.48
CA GLU A 179 12.75 10.24 -5.21
C GLU A 179 11.32 10.15 -4.62
N LEU A 180 10.88 8.92 -4.34
CA LEU A 180 9.57 8.63 -3.78
C LEU A 180 9.68 7.82 -2.49
N ASP A 181 8.79 8.09 -1.54
CA ASP A 181 8.52 7.23 -0.40
C ASP A 181 7.16 6.58 -0.60
N ILE A 182 7.15 5.30 -0.96
CA ILE A 182 5.93 4.60 -1.39
C ILE A 182 5.37 3.75 -0.25
N THR A 183 4.15 4.07 0.17
CA THR A 183 3.31 3.17 0.97
C THR A 183 2.58 2.20 0.04
N TRP A 184 2.96 0.90 0.08
CA TRP A 184 2.34 -0.14 -0.75
C TRP A 184 1.08 -0.70 -0.10
N VAL A 185 -0.05 -0.57 -0.78
CA VAL A 185 -1.39 -0.89 -0.27
C VAL A 185 -1.98 -2.08 -1.02
N ASN A 186 -2.61 -3.00 -0.27
CA ASN A 186 -3.28 -4.16 -0.85
C ASN A 186 -4.52 -3.72 -1.61
N HIS A 187 -4.59 -4.09 -2.89
CA HIS A 187 -5.72 -3.78 -3.76
C HIS A 187 -6.34 -5.06 -4.36
N THR A 188 -6.27 -6.17 -3.63
CA THR A 188 -6.64 -7.54 -4.05
C THR A 188 -5.73 -8.14 -5.11
N TYR A 189 -5.82 -9.45 -5.31
CA TYR A 189 -4.99 -10.11 -6.30
C TYR A 189 -5.55 -9.92 -7.71
N HIS A 190 -6.83 -10.25 -7.89
CA HIS A 190 -7.45 -10.33 -9.20
C HIS A 190 -8.21 -9.06 -9.59
N HIS A 191 -8.80 -8.33 -8.63
CA HIS A 191 -9.62 -7.15 -8.89
C HIS A 191 -10.68 -7.43 -9.98
N ARG A 192 -11.47 -8.49 -9.78
CA ARG A 192 -12.52 -8.88 -10.74
C ARG A 192 -13.55 -7.77 -10.89
N TYR A 193 -14.09 -7.66 -12.09
CA TYR A 193 -15.13 -6.68 -12.45
C TYR A 193 -15.89 -7.20 -13.67
N ASP A 194 -17.22 -7.27 -13.56
CA ASP A 194 -18.11 -7.51 -14.71
C ASP A 194 -18.96 -6.27 -14.99
N PRO A 195 -18.80 -5.58 -16.13
CA PRO A 195 -19.57 -4.37 -16.45
C PRO A 195 -21.08 -4.61 -16.62
N ARG A 196 -21.53 -5.87 -16.67
CA ARG A 196 -22.95 -6.24 -16.79
C ARG A 196 -23.62 -6.44 -15.43
N LEU A 197 -22.83 -6.52 -14.36
CA LEU A 197 -23.35 -6.76 -13.01
C LEU A 197 -23.46 -5.44 -12.22
N PRO A 198 -24.55 -5.23 -11.46
CA PRO A 198 -24.64 -4.08 -10.58
C PRO A 198 -23.68 -4.23 -9.39
N LEU A 199 -23.25 -3.10 -8.82
CA LEU A 199 -22.22 -3.05 -7.78
C LEU A 199 -22.44 -4.00 -6.57
N PRO A 200 -23.67 -4.21 -6.04
CA PRO A 200 -23.89 -5.10 -4.89
C PRO A 200 -23.51 -6.57 -5.12
N VAL A 201 -23.24 -7.00 -6.36
CA VAL A 201 -22.83 -8.37 -6.70
C VAL A 201 -21.61 -8.37 -7.63
N ASN A 202 -20.81 -7.30 -7.58
CA ASN A 202 -19.63 -7.09 -8.41
C ASN A 202 -18.37 -7.00 -7.53
N PHE A 203 -17.18 -6.97 -8.13
CA PHE A 203 -15.92 -6.88 -7.39
C PHE A 203 -15.79 -8.00 -6.34
N LEU A 204 -15.50 -7.64 -5.09
CA LEU A 204 -15.40 -8.60 -3.98
C LEU A 204 -16.76 -9.14 -3.51
N LEU A 205 -17.86 -8.57 -3.98
CA LEU A 205 -19.22 -9.04 -3.72
C LEU A 205 -19.69 -10.07 -4.76
N GLU A 206 -18.88 -10.37 -5.78
CA GLU A 206 -19.20 -11.45 -6.72
C GLU A 206 -19.34 -12.79 -5.99
N PRO A 207 -20.37 -13.60 -6.31
CA PRO A 207 -20.52 -14.94 -5.73
C PRO A 207 -19.27 -15.78 -5.91
N ALA A 208 -18.95 -16.58 -4.90
CA ALA A 208 -17.76 -17.45 -4.84
C ALA A 208 -16.40 -16.73 -4.82
N THR A 209 -16.36 -15.40 -4.63
CA THR A 209 -15.09 -14.71 -4.34
C THR A 209 -14.49 -15.21 -3.03
N ASN A 210 -13.28 -15.76 -3.09
CA ASN A 210 -12.52 -16.11 -1.90
C ASN A 210 -11.69 -14.91 -1.44
N LEU A 211 -12.24 -14.14 -0.49
CA LEU A 211 -11.57 -12.96 0.05
C LEU A 211 -10.20 -13.28 0.69
N ASN A 212 -10.01 -14.48 1.27
CA ASN A 212 -8.71 -14.86 1.81
C ASN A 212 -7.65 -14.94 0.72
N ASP A 213 -8.02 -15.50 -0.44
CA ASP A 213 -7.10 -15.60 -1.58
C ASP A 213 -6.81 -14.22 -2.14
N GLU A 214 -7.84 -13.37 -2.32
CA GLU A 214 -7.67 -12.00 -2.82
C GLU A 214 -6.71 -11.17 -1.97
N VAL A 215 -6.81 -11.25 -0.64
CA VAL A 215 -5.95 -10.51 0.28
C VAL A 215 -4.56 -11.14 0.37
N LEU A 216 -4.47 -12.43 0.70
CA LEU A 216 -3.21 -13.07 1.05
C LEU A 216 -2.34 -13.39 -0.17
N LEU A 217 -2.91 -13.67 -1.34
CA LEU A 217 -2.11 -13.82 -2.55
C LEU A 217 -1.51 -12.49 -2.99
N ASN A 218 -2.21 -11.36 -2.80
CA ASN A 218 -1.69 -10.04 -3.11
C ASN A 218 -0.49 -9.70 -2.20
N GLU A 219 -0.62 -9.89 -0.89
CA GLU A 219 0.50 -9.68 0.04
C GLU A 219 1.72 -10.56 -0.30
N GLN A 220 1.48 -11.83 -0.66
CA GLN A 220 2.54 -12.72 -1.11
C GLN A 220 3.19 -12.23 -2.41
N ALA A 221 2.40 -11.72 -3.38
CA ALA A 221 2.93 -11.16 -4.62
C ALA A 221 3.76 -9.90 -4.36
N MET A 222 3.33 -9.03 -3.44
CA MET A 222 4.12 -7.89 -2.99
C MET A 222 5.47 -8.34 -2.43
N LEU A 223 5.46 -9.28 -1.47
CA LEU A 223 6.68 -9.79 -0.84
C LEU A 223 7.62 -10.47 -1.83
N LYS A 224 7.10 -11.27 -2.78
CA LYS A 224 7.89 -11.90 -3.85
C LYS A 224 8.57 -10.87 -4.75
N ASN A 225 7.94 -9.72 -4.95
CA ASN A 225 8.50 -8.62 -5.73
C ASN A 225 9.36 -7.67 -4.89
N GLY A 226 9.67 -8.00 -3.64
CA GLY A 226 10.47 -7.17 -2.73
C GLY A 226 9.74 -5.91 -2.26
N LEU A 227 8.41 -5.89 -2.33
CA LEU A 227 7.58 -4.84 -1.75
C LEU A 227 7.22 -5.22 -0.32
N LYS A 228 7.10 -4.21 0.54
CA LYS A 228 6.67 -4.37 1.93
C LYS A 228 5.20 -3.96 2.04
N PRO A 229 4.26 -4.90 2.27
CA PRO A 229 2.86 -4.54 2.45
C PRO A 229 2.68 -3.57 3.63
N SER A 230 1.87 -2.53 3.45
CA SER A 230 1.38 -1.67 4.54
C SER A 230 0.19 -2.33 5.26
N ILE A 231 -0.36 -1.64 6.26
CA ILE A 231 -1.60 -2.06 6.92
C ILE A 231 -2.87 -1.63 6.18
N PHE A 232 -2.75 -0.93 5.05
CA PHE A 232 -3.92 -0.39 4.36
C PHE A 232 -4.44 -1.35 3.30
N PHE A 233 -5.74 -1.23 3.02
CA PHE A 233 -6.43 -2.00 1.99
C PHE A 233 -7.36 -1.09 1.18
N ARG A 234 -7.38 -1.22 -0.14
CA ARG A 234 -8.35 -0.53 -0.99
C ARG A 234 -9.26 -1.52 -1.68
N PHE A 235 -10.57 -1.36 -1.48
CA PHE A 235 -11.58 -2.14 -2.18
C PHE A 235 -11.53 -1.86 -3.70
N PRO A 236 -11.52 -2.90 -4.54
CA PRO A 236 -11.73 -2.75 -5.98
C PRO A 236 -12.99 -1.94 -6.29
N GLY A 237 -12.85 -0.93 -7.15
CA GLY A 237 -13.93 -0.01 -7.50
C GLY A 237 -14.47 0.82 -6.33
N LEU A 238 -13.77 0.85 -5.19
CA LEU A 238 -14.22 1.44 -3.93
C LEU A 238 -15.52 0.80 -3.40
N VAL A 239 -15.82 -0.44 -3.82
CA VAL A 239 -17.08 -1.14 -3.49
C VAL A 239 -16.87 -2.17 -2.38
N SER A 240 -17.66 -2.04 -1.31
CA SER A 240 -17.75 -3.03 -0.25
C SER A 240 -19.08 -2.95 0.48
N ASP A 241 -19.58 -4.09 0.96
CA ASP A 241 -20.61 -4.11 1.99
C ASP A 241 -19.97 -4.30 3.38
N LYS A 242 -20.79 -4.20 4.44
CA LYS A 242 -20.31 -4.36 5.81
C LYS A 242 -19.65 -5.72 6.07
N SER A 243 -20.13 -6.78 5.41
CA SER A 243 -19.61 -8.13 5.57
C SER A 243 -18.18 -8.24 5.04
N VAL A 244 -17.94 -7.81 3.81
CA VAL A 244 -16.61 -7.77 3.20
C VAL A 244 -15.70 -6.80 3.95
N PHE A 245 -16.21 -5.64 4.36
CA PHE A 245 -15.48 -4.65 5.15
C PHE A 245 -14.95 -5.24 6.47
N ASP A 246 -15.82 -5.86 7.26
CA ASP A 246 -15.46 -6.45 8.54
C ASP A 246 -14.49 -7.62 8.39
N ARG A 247 -14.61 -8.38 7.29
CA ARG A 247 -13.63 -9.42 6.99
C ARG A 247 -12.27 -8.86 6.64
N VAL A 248 -12.17 -7.72 5.95
CA VAL A 248 -10.90 -7.03 5.72
C VAL A 248 -10.28 -6.54 7.03
N LEU A 249 -11.09 -5.93 7.91
CA LEU A 249 -10.63 -5.56 9.26
C LEU A 249 -10.11 -6.78 10.04
N ALA A 250 -10.73 -7.95 9.88
CA ALA A 250 -10.32 -9.19 10.53
C ALA A 250 -8.97 -9.74 10.04
N PHE A 251 -8.37 -9.18 8.98
CA PHE A 251 -6.96 -9.40 8.61
C PHE A 251 -5.99 -8.46 9.35
N GLY A 252 -6.49 -7.53 10.17
CA GLY A 252 -5.72 -6.46 10.78
C GLY A 252 -5.36 -5.33 9.81
N LEU A 253 -6.13 -5.17 8.73
CA LEU A 253 -5.95 -4.15 7.71
C LEU A 253 -6.97 -3.03 7.88
N LEU A 254 -6.59 -1.79 7.56
CA LEU A 254 -7.43 -0.59 7.55
C LEU A 254 -7.89 -0.29 6.12
N PRO A 255 -9.19 -0.39 5.82
CA PRO A 255 -9.73 0.07 4.55
C PRO A 255 -9.53 1.56 4.31
N ILE A 256 -9.22 1.93 3.07
CA ILE A 256 -9.10 3.31 2.62
C ILE A 256 -10.04 3.56 1.43
N GLY A 257 -10.80 4.65 1.52
CA GLY A 257 -11.65 5.17 0.46
C GLY A 257 -10.96 6.32 -0.29
N SER A 258 -11.76 7.20 -0.87
CA SER A 258 -11.34 8.49 -1.42
C SER A 258 -12.50 9.47 -1.34
N ASP A 259 -12.21 10.74 -1.03
CA ASP A 259 -13.19 11.82 -1.06
C ASP A 259 -12.92 12.86 -2.16
N ALA A 260 -11.95 12.56 -3.03
CA ALA A 260 -11.49 13.44 -4.09
C ALA A 260 -10.96 12.62 -5.26
N TRP A 261 -11.85 12.32 -6.21
CA TRP A 261 -11.51 11.78 -7.51
C TRP A 261 -11.55 12.87 -8.59
N LEU A 262 -10.35 13.32 -9.00
CA LEU A 262 -10.21 14.45 -9.92
C LEU A 262 -10.90 14.23 -11.27
N ALA A 263 -10.86 13.00 -11.81
CA ALA A 263 -11.56 12.66 -13.05
C ALA A 263 -13.10 12.78 -12.95
N LYS A 264 -13.65 12.81 -11.73
CA LYS A 264 -15.06 13.06 -11.44
C LYS A 264 -15.34 14.51 -11.01
N ASN A 265 -14.37 15.42 -11.22
CA ASN A 265 -14.45 16.84 -10.86
C ASN A 265 -14.56 17.10 -9.34
N GLU A 266 -14.07 16.17 -8.52
CA GLU A 266 -14.02 16.34 -7.07
C GLU A 266 -12.69 16.98 -6.65
N GLN A 267 -12.77 18.06 -5.86
CA GLN A 267 -11.60 18.85 -5.48
C GLN A 267 -11.03 18.39 -4.12
N PRO A 268 -9.70 18.24 -4.00
CA PRO A 268 -9.06 17.89 -2.73
C PRO A 268 -9.30 18.94 -1.64
N LYS A 269 -9.53 18.49 -0.41
CA LYS A 269 -9.57 19.33 0.78
C LYS A 269 -8.42 18.93 1.73
N GLN A 270 -8.28 19.65 2.82
CA GLN A 270 -7.27 19.35 3.84
C GLN A 270 -7.49 17.95 4.41
N GLY A 271 -6.43 17.13 4.41
CA GLY A 271 -6.45 15.74 4.83
C GLY A 271 -7.19 14.81 3.88
N SER A 272 -7.52 15.22 2.64
CA SER A 272 -8.17 14.33 1.67
C SER A 272 -7.28 13.13 1.31
N LEU A 273 -7.90 12.00 0.98
CA LEU A 273 -7.24 10.94 0.23
C LEU A 273 -7.65 11.08 -1.25
N VAL A 274 -6.73 11.61 -2.05
CA VAL A 274 -6.98 11.87 -3.47
C VAL A 274 -6.68 10.62 -4.29
N LEU A 275 -7.59 10.24 -5.18
CA LEU A 275 -7.44 9.09 -6.06
C LEU A 275 -7.13 9.51 -7.50
N ILE A 276 -6.11 8.87 -8.08
CA ILE A 276 -5.84 8.85 -9.52
C ILE A 276 -5.48 7.43 -9.98
N HIS A 277 -5.65 7.13 -11.28
CA HIS A 277 -5.22 5.87 -11.86
C HIS A 277 -4.04 6.04 -12.82
N ALA A 278 -2.84 5.64 -12.41
CA ALA A 278 -1.64 5.71 -13.23
C ALA A 278 -1.37 4.44 -14.08
N ASN A 279 -2.31 3.51 -14.15
CA ASN A 279 -2.19 2.26 -14.92
C ASN A 279 -2.48 2.40 -16.44
N GLY A 280 -2.57 3.64 -16.93
CA GLY A 280 -2.81 3.97 -18.34
C GLY A 280 -4.30 4.04 -18.75
N ASN A 281 -5.24 3.78 -17.85
CA ASN A 281 -6.67 3.76 -18.17
C ASN A 281 -7.42 5.08 -17.90
N GLU A 282 -6.82 6.04 -17.21
CA GLU A 282 -7.49 7.30 -16.83
C GLU A 282 -6.67 8.55 -17.25
N PRO A 283 -6.50 8.81 -18.55
CA PRO A 283 -5.71 9.96 -19.01
C PRO A 283 -6.29 11.32 -18.55
N LEU A 284 -7.62 11.42 -18.37
CA LEU A 284 -8.27 12.65 -17.92
C LEU A 284 -7.89 12.99 -16.47
N GLY A 285 -8.04 12.04 -15.54
CA GLY A 285 -7.67 12.23 -14.14
C GLY A 285 -6.20 12.59 -13.95
N ILE A 286 -5.32 11.99 -14.75
CA ILE A 286 -3.90 12.38 -14.79
C ILE A 286 -3.71 13.83 -15.26
N THR A 287 -4.39 14.24 -16.34
CA THR A 287 -4.29 15.61 -16.86
C THR A 287 -4.79 16.63 -15.84
N ASP A 288 -5.91 16.35 -15.18
CA ASP A 288 -6.48 17.21 -14.15
C ASP A 288 -5.55 17.32 -12.93
N PHE A 289 -4.93 16.22 -12.53
CA PHE A 289 -3.94 16.21 -11.45
C PHE A 289 -2.71 17.05 -11.76
N ILE A 290 -2.15 16.91 -12.96
CA ILE A 290 -1.01 17.71 -13.42
C ILE A 290 -1.37 19.21 -13.43
N ASN A 291 -2.58 19.54 -13.91
CA ASN A 291 -3.06 20.91 -13.93
C ASN A 291 -3.21 21.47 -12.51
N LEU A 292 -3.76 20.68 -11.58
CA LEU A 292 -3.88 21.04 -10.17
C LEU A 292 -2.51 21.33 -9.56
N ILE A 293 -1.53 20.43 -9.72
CA ILE A 293 -0.17 20.63 -9.23
C ILE A 293 0.44 21.92 -9.79
N ARG A 294 0.29 22.17 -11.09
CA ARG A 294 0.81 23.38 -11.74
C ARG A 294 0.19 24.65 -11.14
N GLN A 295 -1.13 24.65 -10.94
CA GLN A 295 -1.84 25.76 -10.30
C GLN A 295 -1.39 25.95 -8.84
N LYS A 296 -1.06 24.86 -8.14
CA LYS A 296 -0.62 24.88 -6.74
C LYS A 296 0.88 25.09 -6.55
N SER A 297 1.65 25.21 -7.63
CA SER A 297 3.11 25.39 -7.59
C SER A 297 3.60 26.51 -6.64
N PRO A 298 2.97 27.71 -6.56
CA PRO A 298 3.36 28.72 -5.57
C PRO A 298 3.18 28.26 -4.11
N TYR A 299 2.15 27.45 -3.84
CA TYR A 299 1.84 26.91 -2.52
C TYR A 299 2.68 25.69 -2.15
N ILE A 300 3.17 24.94 -3.15
CA ILE A 300 4.17 23.89 -2.94
C ILE A 300 5.50 24.54 -2.52
N ARG A 301 5.96 25.54 -3.30
CA ARG A 301 7.22 26.27 -3.03
C ARG A 301 7.28 26.93 -1.66
N ASN A 302 6.14 27.41 -1.14
CA ASN A 302 6.07 28.03 0.18
C ASN A 302 5.70 27.03 1.31
N LYS A 303 5.63 25.72 1.01
CA LYS A 303 5.29 24.64 1.95
C LYS A 303 3.94 24.81 2.65
N THR A 304 2.95 25.33 1.92
CA THR A 304 1.55 25.46 2.38
C THR A 304 0.58 24.55 1.62
N TRP A 305 1.10 23.74 0.69
CA TRP A 305 0.38 22.67 0.01
C TRP A 305 1.36 21.53 -0.29
N LEU A 306 1.38 20.51 0.57
CA LEU A 306 2.31 19.37 0.50
C LEU A 306 1.57 18.04 0.35
N LEU A 307 2.30 16.97 0.01
CA LEU A 307 1.78 15.62 0.15
C LEU A 307 2.04 15.10 1.56
N TYR A 308 1.20 14.18 2.01
CA TYR A 308 1.29 13.64 3.36
C TYR A 308 1.34 12.12 3.33
N ASP A 309 2.25 11.56 4.14
CA ASP A 309 2.41 10.13 4.32
C ASP A 309 1.21 9.55 5.05
N LEU A 310 0.53 8.59 4.42
CA LEU A 310 -0.72 8.06 4.96
C LEU A 310 -0.59 7.42 6.37
N PRO A 311 0.45 6.60 6.67
CA PRO A 311 0.65 6.08 8.03
C PRO A 311 0.73 7.18 9.09
N GLY A 312 1.54 8.23 8.87
CA GLY A 312 1.71 9.34 9.79
C GLY A 312 0.45 10.20 9.93
N SER A 313 -0.27 10.43 8.83
CA SER A 313 -1.54 11.16 8.84
C SER A 313 -2.62 10.46 9.65
N VAL A 314 -2.79 9.15 9.48
CA VAL A 314 -3.73 8.35 10.28
C VAL A 314 -3.26 8.26 11.74
N ALA A 315 -1.94 8.19 11.99
CA ALA A 315 -1.42 8.09 13.35
C ALA A 315 -1.70 9.34 14.21
N LYS A 316 -1.76 10.52 13.57
CA LYS A 316 -2.02 11.82 14.21
C LYS A 316 -3.51 12.11 14.42
N GLU A 317 -4.38 11.39 13.70
CA GLU A 317 -5.82 11.55 13.84
C GLU A 317 -6.25 11.25 15.28
N LYS A 318 -7.03 12.18 15.84
CA LYS A 318 -7.44 12.19 17.25
C LYS A 318 -8.78 11.49 17.44
#